data_AF-A0AAA9Z0D4-F1
#
_entry.id   AF-A0AAA9Z0D4-F1
#
_cell.length_a   1.000
_cell.length_b   1.000
_cell.length_c   1.000
_cell.angle_alpha   90.00
_cell.angle_beta   90.00
_cell.angle_gamma   90.00
#
_symmetry.space_group_name_H-M   'P 1'
#
loop_
_entity.id
_entity.type
_entity.pdbx_description
1 polymer ?
#
loop_
_entity_poly.entity_id
_entity_poly.type
_entity_poly.pdbx_seq_one_letter_code
_entity_poly.pdbx_strand_id
1 'polypeptide(L)'
;MTHDYIKKNDVLLFHCNEHYVLRRSYVLHVAPSVAWPFISRLTKGQNSWSLSEVVHAIVLLAHFHSLSSFVFSCGLTQELDVSSQRIENNNAVPQKTETEHRHLYNHHHHHLIHQNGQEAIKPPQSEVTVDALMQRMKKLSENNTECTETELSNRFKNVELQAAELPAVVPRDPSLELPQQIGRYVDDPNFTYQDFAKRGAENIPQTFRIQDYSWDDHGFSLINRLYNDVGFYLDDKFRLAYNLTYYTIAGRTNVDTSKFRRAIWNYIQCMYGIRYDDYDYGEVNQLLDRALKMFIKTACCFPERITKTDYDSVLVELQHSEKVHVNLMIMEARNQAELLYALREIMRYMT
;
A
#
# COMPACT_ATOMS: atom_id res chain seq x y z
N MET A 1 2.28 19.53 -37.65
CA MET A 1 2.28 20.03 -36.25
C MET A 1 1.43 19.17 -35.31
N THR A 2 0.17 18.84 -35.62
CA THR A 2 -0.64 17.88 -34.83
C THR A 2 -0.26 16.41 -35.06
N HIS A 3 0.30 16.07 -36.23
CA HIS A 3 0.69 14.70 -36.56
C HIS A 3 2.02 14.23 -35.91
N ASP A 4 2.89 15.17 -35.52
CA ASP A 4 4.18 14.87 -34.87
C ASP A 4 4.07 14.72 -33.35
N TYR A 5 3.02 15.29 -32.74
CA TYR A 5 2.66 15.03 -31.34
C TYR A 5 2.18 13.59 -31.13
N ILE A 6 1.54 12.99 -32.14
CA ILE A 6 1.01 11.62 -32.07
C ILE A 6 2.13 10.58 -32.12
N LYS A 7 3.22 10.82 -32.88
CA LYS A 7 4.36 9.89 -32.92
C LYS A 7 5.24 9.90 -31.66
N LYS A 8 5.18 10.95 -30.84
CA LYS A 8 5.80 10.94 -29.50
C LYS A 8 5.09 9.99 -28.53
N ASN A 9 3.82 9.63 -28.79
CA ASN A 9 3.04 8.75 -27.93
C ASN A 9 3.30 7.24 -28.15
N ASP A 10 3.92 6.84 -29.26
CA ASP A 10 4.17 5.41 -29.56
C ASP A 10 5.34 4.82 -28.76
N VAL A 11 6.21 5.67 -28.17
CA VAL A 11 7.26 5.25 -27.22
C VAL A 11 6.79 5.44 -25.77
N LEU A 12 5.52 5.85 -25.60
CA LEU A 12 5.01 6.54 -24.42
C LEU A 12 3.58 6.13 -24.09
N LEU A 13 3.22 4.88 -24.39
CA LEU A 13 1.98 4.28 -23.90
C LEU A 13 2.16 3.82 -22.44
N PHE A 14 2.37 4.81 -21.58
CA PHE A 14 1.75 4.85 -20.27
C PHE A 14 0.52 5.76 -20.42
N HIS A 15 -0.67 5.17 -20.49
CA HIS A 15 -1.93 5.91 -20.56
C HIS A 15 -2.75 5.65 -19.29
N CYS A 16 -2.91 6.70 -18.48
CA CYS A 16 -3.99 6.87 -17.50
C CYS A 16 -5.33 6.49 -18.17
N ASN A 17 -6.27 5.71 -17.63
CA ASN A 17 -6.86 5.80 -16.30
C ASN A 17 -7.79 4.60 -16.01
N GLU A 18 -8.14 4.44 -14.72
CA GLU A 18 -9.30 3.76 -14.11
C GLU A 18 -9.65 2.34 -14.58
N HIS A 19 -8.86 1.37 -14.08
CA HIS A 19 -9.29 0.11 -13.44
C HIS A 19 -8.14 -0.91 -13.39
N TYR A 20 -7.05 -0.68 -14.13
CA TYR A 20 -5.95 -1.65 -14.25
C TYR A 20 -4.54 -1.03 -14.28
N VAL A 21 -4.39 0.16 -13.67
CA VAL A 21 -3.11 0.87 -13.47
C VAL A 21 -2.17 0.12 -12.49
N LEU A 22 -2.50 -1.12 -12.12
CA LEU A 22 -1.94 -1.79 -10.95
C LEU A 22 -0.83 -2.79 -11.20
N ARG A 23 -0.52 -3.10 -12.46
CA ARG A 23 0.48 -4.13 -12.79
C ARG A 23 1.82 -3.61 -13.28
N ARG A 24 2.00 -2.29 -13.36
CA ARG A 24 3.02 -1.70 -14.25
C ARG A 24 4.07 -0.82 -13.58
N SER A 25 4.63 -1.26 -12.45
CA SER A 25 5.94 -0.75 -12.01
C SER A 25 7.05 -1.61 -12.61
N TYR A 26 7.38 -1.39 -13.89
CA TYR A 26 8.66 -1.85 -14.46
C TYR A 26 9.85 -1.43 -13.57
N VAL A 27 9.70 -0.32 -12.86
CA VAL A 27 10.64 0.24 -11.88
C VAL A 27 10.89 -0.68 -10.67
N LEU A 28 9.89 -1.43 -10.21
CA LEU A 28 10.02 -2.32 -9.04
C LEU A 28 10.34 -3.77 -9.42
N HIS A 29 9.95 -4.19 -10.62
CA HIS A 29 9.89 -5.62 -10.92
C HIS A 29 11.04 -6.13 -11.75
N VAL A 30 11.83 -5.26 -12.37
CA VAL A 30 13.06 -5.66 -13.03
C VAL A 30 14.25 -5.37 -12.11
N ALA A 31 15.13 -6.36 -11.99
CA ALA A 31 16.36 -6.25 -11.23
C ALA A 31 17.14 -4.95 -11.58
N PRO A 32 17.91 -4.38 -10.63
CA PRO A 32 18.75 -3.19 -10.83
C PRO A 32 19.63 -3.25 -12.09
N SER A 33 19.94 -4.46 -12.56
CA SER A 33 20.73 -4.74 -13.77
C SER A 33 20.04 -4.38 -15.10
N VAL A 34 18.75 -4.05 -15.13
CA VAL A 34 18.00 -3.77 -16.38
C VAL A 34 17.47 -2.34 -16.50
N ALA A 35 17.55 -1.55 -15.42
CA ALA A 35 17.06 -0.17 -15.41
C ALA A 35 17.98 0.79 -16.20
N TRP A 36 19.30 0.57 -16.17
CA TRP A 36 20.26 1.40 -16.92
C TRP A 36 20.03 1.35 -18.45
N PRO A 37 19.84 0.18 -19.08
CA PRO A 37 19.40 0.09 -20.49
C PRO A 37 18.05 0.77 -20.76
N PHE A 38 17.14 0.82 -19.78
CA PHE A 38 15.83 1.46 -19.94
C PHE A 38 15.94 2.99 -20.00
N ILE A 39 16.60 3.62 -19.04
CA ILE A 39 16.78 5.08 -19.01
C ILE A 39 17.58 5.54 -20.24
N SER A 40 18.61 4.79 -20.64
CA SER A 40 19.36 5.07 -21.85
C SER A 40 18.52 4.94 -23.13
N ARG A 41 17.52 4.06 -23.19
CA ARG A 41 16.62 3.94 -24.35
C ARG A 41 15.65 5.11 -24.45
N LEU A 42 15.17 5.63 -23.32
CA LEU A 42 14.25 6.78 -23.30
C LEU A 42 14.95 8.09 -23.67
N THR A 43 16.22 8.24 -23.30
CA THR A 43 16.95 9.51 -23.39
C THR A 43 17.85 9.64 -24.62
N LYS A 44 17.96 8.60 -25.46
CA LYS A 44 18.78 8.61 -26.69
C LYS A 44 17.93 8.35 -27.94
N GLY A 45 18.32 8.96 -29.06
CA GLY A 45 17.69 8.75 -30.36
C GLY A 45 16.81 9.92 -30.82
N GLN A 46 16.08 9.70 -31.90
CA GLN A 46 15.16 10.70 -32.46
C GLN A 46 13.86 10.71 -31.64
N ASN A 47 13.40 11.90 -31.22
CA ASN A 47 12.30 12.10 -30.26
C ASN A 47 12.57 11.57 -28.84
N SER A 48 13.83 11.61 -28.38
CA SER A 48 14.16 11.23 -27.00
C SER A 48 13.54 12.18 -25.97
N TRP A 49 13.37 11.66 -24.76
CA TRP A 49 12.97 12.43 -23.61
C TRP A 49 14.19 13.04 -22.91
N SER A 50 13.99 14.22 -22.33
CA SER A 50 14.89 14.76 -21.32
C SER A 50 14.76 13.98 -20.01
N LEU A 51 15.81 14.00 -19.18
CA LEU A 51 15.77 13.40 -17.84
C LEU A 51 14.68 14.03 -16.96
N SER A 52 14.42 15.33 -17.11
CA SER A 52 13.34 16.02 -16.43
C SER A 52 11.96 15.47 -16.78
N GLU A 53 11.70 15.24 -18.07
CA GLU A 53 10.42 14.65 -18.50
C GLU A 53 10.30 13.19 -18.05
N VAL A 54 11.39 12.42 -18.05
CA VAL A 54 11.40 11.04 -17.52
C VAL A 54 11.09 11.02 -16.02
N VAL A 55 11.70 11.90 -15.22
CA VAL A 55 11.40 12.02 -13.78
C VAL A 55 9.95 12.42 -13.55
N HIS A 56 9.45 13.39 -14.30
CA HIS A 56 8.05 13.78 -14.21
C HIS A 56 7.12 12.59 -14.50
N ALA A 57 7.36 11.84 -15.59
CA ALA A 57 6.58 10.66 -15.91
C ALA A 57 6.64 9.60 -14.79
N ILE A 58 7.82 9.35 -14.20
CA ILE A 58 7.98 8.42 -13.07
C ILE A 58 7.16 8.85 -11.86
N VAL A 59 7.14 10.15 -11.53
CA VAL A 59 6.33 10.69 -10.42
C VAL A 59 4.84 10.45 -10.66
N LEU A 60 4.35 10.73 -11.88
CA LEU A 60 2.96 10.47 -12.24
C LEU A 60 2.61 8.99 -12.11
N LEU A 61 3.47 8.10 -12.61
CA LEU A 61 3.26 6.66 -12.53
C LEU A 61 3.22 6.16 -11.08
N ALA A 62 4.24 6.48 -10.28
CA ALA A 62 4.27 6.10 -8.87
C ALA A 62 3.06 6.65 -8.10
N HIS A 63 2.62 7.88 -8.43
CA HIS A 63 1.40 8.46 -7.87
C HIS A 63 0.15 7.66 -8.21
N PHE A 64 -0.11 7.38 -9.49
CA PHE A 64 -1.33 6.66 -9.87
C PHE A 64 -1.31 5.17 -9.45
N HIS A 65 -0.13 4.54 -9.42
CA HIS A 65 0.03 3.20 -8.86
C HIS A 65 -0.34 3.17 -7.37
N SER A 66 0.22 4.07 -6.58
CA SER A 66 -0.11 4.15 -5.15
C SER A 66 -1.56 4.58 -4.89
N LEU A 67 -2.08 5.53 -5.66
CA LEU A 67 -3.48 5.97 -5.56
C LEU A 67 -4.44 4.83 -5.86
N SER A 68 -4.13 3.96 -6.82
CA SER A 68 -4.98 2.80 -7.08
C SER A 68 -5.02 1.83 -5.90
N SER A 69 -3.92 1.63 -5.15
CA SER A 69 -4.00 0.90 -3.87
C SER A 69 -5.04 1.52 -2.94
N PHE A 70 -5.01 2.84 -2.75
CA PHE A 70 -5.95 3.57 -1.91
C PHE A 70 -7.41 3.44 -2.41
N VAL A 71 -7.64 3.58 -3.71
CA VAL A 71 -8.98 3.51 -4.32
C VAL A 71 -9.63 2.15 -4.07
N PHE A 72 -8.91 1.05 -4.32
CA PHE A 72 -9.43 -0.29 -4.07
C PHE A 72 -9.52 -0.62 -2.58
N SER A 73 -8.52 -0.24 -1.79
CA SER A 73 -8.47 -0.60 -0.36
C SER A 73 -9.40 0.22 0.53
N CYS A 74 -9.82 1.39 0.08
CA CYS A 74 -10.92 2.16 0.66
C CYS A 74 -12.30 1.76 0.10
N GLY A 75 -12.37 0.87 -0.90
CA GLY A 75 -13.62 0.44 -1.52
C GLY A 75 -14.29 1.50 -2.41
N LEU A 76 -13.54 2.51 -2.89
CA LEU A 76 -14.08 3.59 -3.72
C LEU A 76 -14.53 3.11 -5.12
N THR A 77 -14.10 1.92 -5.54
CA THR A 77 -14.55 1.28 -6.79
C THR A 77 -15.98 0.71 -6.69
N GLN A 78 -16.52 0.52 -5.48
CA GLN A 78 -17.83 -0.11 -5.30
C GLN A 78 -18.99 0.73 -5.84
N GLU A 79 -18.82 2.05 -6.00
CA GLU A 79 -19.87 2.92 -6.55
C GLU A 79 -19.97 2.90 -8.09
N LEU A 80 -18.89 2.56 -8.81
CA LEU A 80 -18.89 2.50 -10.28
C LEU A 80 -19.59 1.25 -10.82
N ASP A 81 -19.60 0.16 -10.05
CA ASP A 81 -20.28 -1.10 -10.40
C ASP A 81 -21.81 -1.06 -10.15
N VAL A 82 -22.33 -0.05 -9.45
CA VAL A 82 -23.77 0.09 -9.12
C VAL A 82 -24.62 0.47 -10.33
N SER A 83 -23.99 0.88 -11.44
CA SER A 83 -24.68 1.07 -12.72
C SER A 83 -25.06 -0.26 -13.41
N SER A 84 -24.54 -1.39 -12.93
CA SER A 84 -24.79 -2.72 -13.53
C SER A 84 -25.96 -3.49 -12.93
N GLN A 85 -26.46 -3.13 -11.74
CA GLN A 85 -27.65 -3.76 -11.14
C GLN A 85 -28.13 -2.95 -9.92
N ARG A 86 -29.35 -2.42 -10.01
CA ARG A 86 -30.07 -1.77 -8.90
C ARG A 86 -30.11 -2.67 -7.67
N ILE A 87 -29.55 -2.21 -6.56
CA ILE A 87 -30.02 -2.58 -5.22
C ILE A 87 -30.10 -1.30 -4.39
N GLU A 88 -31.33 -0.95 -4.01
CA GLU A 88 -31.67 0.19 -3.16
C GLU A 88 -31.06 0.00 -1.76
N ASN A 89 -30.13 0.86 -1.36
CA ASN A 89 -29.76 1.02 0.04
C ASN A 89 -30.55 2.20 0.64
N ASN A 90 -31.73 1.88 1.17
CA ASN A 90 -32.33 2.67 2.24
C ASN A 90 -31.46 2.49 3.49
N ASN A 91 -30.55 3.44 3.74
CA ASN A 91 -30.13 3.88 5.09
C ASN A 91 -28.98 4.89 4.98
N ALA A 92 -29.30 6.09 4.51
CA ALA A 92 -28.54 7.30 4.83
C ALA A 92 -29.54 8.46 4.89
N VAL A 93 -30.08 8.76 6.08
CA VAL A 93 -30.73 10.05 6.32
C VAL A 93 -29.67 10.97 6.95
N PRO A 94 -29.37 12.13 6.34
CA PRO A 94 -28.46 13.10 6.94
C PRO A 94 -29.17 13.83 8.09
N GLN A 95 -28.53 13.85 9.26
CA GLN A 95 -28.96 14.67 10.40
C GLN A 95 -28.96 16.16 10.02
N LYS A 96 -30.13 16.80 10.15
CA LYS A 96 -30.25 18.23 10.42
C LYS A 96 -31.19 18.44 11.61
N THR A 97 -30.73 19.32 12.49
CA THR A 97 -31.30 19.82 13.75
C THR A 97 -32.68 20.46 13.62
N GLU A 98 -33.61 20.18 14.55
CA GLU A 98 -34.26 21.14 15.49
C GLU A 98 -35.61 20.63 16.07
N THR A 99 -35.67 20.65 17.40
CA THR A 99 -36.79 20.93 18.34
C THR A 99 -38.15 20.19 18.29
N GLU A 100 -38.45 19.61 19.47
CA GLU A 100 -39.72 19.68 20.23
C GLU A 100 -40.88 18.68 20.04
N HIS A 101 -41.26 18.12 21.21
CA HIS A 101 -42.57 17.61 21.64
C HIS A 101 -43.08 16.21 21.21
N ARG A 102 -42.86 15.27 22.16
CA ARG A 102 -43.91 14.59 22.98
C ARG A 102 -44.38 13.19 22.55
N HIS A 103 -44.50 12.36 23.60
CA HIS A 103 -45.24 11.10 23.78
C HIS A 103 -44.38 9.83 23.77
N LEU A 104 -43.85 9.40 24.92
CA LEU A 104 -44.51 8.47 25.86
C LEU A 104 -45.26 7.33 25.14
N TYR A 105 -44.62 6.18 25.01
CA TYR A 105 -45.23 4.92 25.42
C TYR A 105 -44.19 4.00 26.04
N ASN A 106 -44.52 3.55 27.23
CA ASN A 106 -43.75 2.67 28.07
C ASN A 106 -44.15 1.21 27.78
N HIS A 107 -43.21 0.31 28.08
CA HIS A 107 -43.41 -1.00 28.70
C HIS A 107 -43.56 -2.29 27.86
N HIS A 108 -42.57 -3.17 28.12
CA HIS A 108 -42.68 -4.59 28.52
C HIS A 108 -43.14 -5.63 27.48
N HIS A 109 -42.23 -6.56 27.17
CA HIS A 109 -42.48 -7.96 27.55
C HIS A 109 -41.20 -8.77 27.82
N HIS A 110 -41.35 -9.60 28.84
CA HIS A 110 -40.37 -10.41 29.56
C HIS A 110 -40.16 -11.79 28.90
N HIS A 111 -38.89 -12.19 28.78
CA HIS A 111 -38.29 -13.52 28.97
C HIS A 111 -39.16 -14.79 28.79
N LEU A 112 -38.80 -15.62 27.80
CA LEU A 112 -38.96 -17.08 27.86
C LEU A 112 -37.71 -17.77 27.29
N ILE A 113 -37.10 -18.61 28.13
CA ILE A 113 -36.01 -19.53 27.82
C ILE A 113 -36.57 -20.68 26.97
N HIS A 114 -35.86 -21.03 25.90
CA HIS A 114 -35.82 -22.41 25.45
C HIS A 114 -34.42 -22.76 24.92
N GLN A 115 -33.79 -23.71 25.60
CA GLN A 115 -32.55 -24.37 25.21
C GLN A 115 -32.78 -25.18 23.93
N ASN A 116 -31.82 -25.10 23.01
CA ASN A 116 -31.27 -26.28 22.34
C ASN A 116 -29.89 -25.93 21.78
N GLY A 117 -28.89 -26.67 22.26
CA GLY A 117 -27.49 -26.48 21.93
C GLY A 117 -27.14 -27.02 20.55
N GLN A 118 -26.38 -26.22 19.81
CA GLN A 118 -25.33 -26.68 18.90
C GLN A 118 -24.17 -25.69 19.08
N GLU A 119 -23.18 -26.08 19.88
CA GLU A 119 -21.89 -25.40 19.92
C GLU A 119 -21.26 -25.53 18.54
N ALA A 120 -21.42 -24.49 17.72
CA ALA A 120 -20.56 -24.29 16.57
C ALA A 120 -19.16 -24.01 17.13
N ILE A 121 -18.29 -25.02 17.05
CA ILE A 121 -16.85 -24.90 17.30
C ILE A 121 -16.34 -23.84 16.32
N LYS A 122 -16.26 -22.58 16.77
CA LYS A 122 -15.50 -21.56 16.07
C LYS A 122 -14.03 -22.00 16.11
N PRO A 123 -13.33 -22.06 14.97
CA PRO A 123 -11.89 -22.28 15.00
C PRO A 123 -11.27 -21.15 15.84
N PRO A 124 -10.19 -21.40 16.60
CA PRO A 124 -9.56 -20.39 17.41
C PRO A 124 -8.88 -19.38 16.48
N GLN A 125 -9.62 -18.36 16.07
CA GLN A 125 -9.04 -17.15 15.53
C GLN A 125 -8.38 -16.46 16.72
N SER A 126 -7.05 -16.52 16.79
CA SER A 126 -6.27 -15.73 17.73
C SER A 126 -6.37 -14.26 17.34
N GLU A 127 -7.55 -13.67 17.55
CA GLU A 127 -7.82 -12.27 17.28
C GLU A 127 -7.02 -11.45 18.29
N VAL A 128 -6.03 -10.70 17.79
CA VAL A 128 -5.22 -9.84 18.66
C VAL A 128 -6.08 -8.64 19.02
N THR A 129 -6.50 -8.54 20.27
CA THR A 129 -7.28 -7.40 20.75
C THR A 129 -6.46 -6.11 20.72
N VAL A 130 -7.13 -4.96 20.59
CA VAL A 130 -6.42 -3.66 20.59
C VAL A 130 -5.70 -3.41 21.91
N ASP A 131 -6.22 -3.91 23.04
CA ASP A 131 -5.54 -3.81 24.34
C ASP A 131 -4.21 -4.58 24.33
N ALA A 132 -4.17 -5.77 23.73
CA ALA A 132 -2.93 -6.53 23.58
C ALA A 132 -1.94 -5.80 22.66
N LEU A 133 -2.41 -5.17 21.58
CA LEU A 133 -1.59 -4.34 20.70
C LEU A 133 -1.00 -3.14 21.46
N MET A 134 -1.80 -2.43 22.25
CA MET A 134 -1.34 -1.30 23.06
C MET A 134 -0.29 -1.71 24.09
N GLN A 135 -0.48 -2.85 24.76
CA GLN A 135 0.51 -3.39 25.69
C GLN A 135 1.83 -3.70 24.99
N ARG A 136 1.78 -4.28 23.78
CA ARG A 136 2.99 -4.54 22.97
C ARG A 136 3.69 -3.25 22.55
N MET A 137 2.95 -2.24 22.09
CA MET A 137 3.51 -0.92 21.75
C MET A 137 4.22 -0.28 22.95
N LYS A 138 3.59 -0.33 24.13
CA LYS A 138 4.18 0.20 25.37
C LYS A 138 5.47 -0.54 25.73
N LYS A 139 5.44 -1.87 25.75
CA LYS A 139 6.61 -2.70 26.04
C LYS A 139 7.77 -2.43 25.08
N LEU A 140 7.50 -2.27 23.78
CA LEU A 140 8.51 -1.96 22.77
C LEU A 140 9.06 -0.53 22.87
N SER A 141 8.32 0.38 23.50
CA SER A 141 8.78 1.75 23.75
C SER A 141 9.67 1.84 25.00
N GLU A 142 9.44 0.95 25.97
CA GLU A 142 10.23 0.86 27.21
C GLU A 142 11.52 0.05 27.04
N ASN A 143 11.52 -0.94 26.13
CA ASN A 143 12.67 -1.81 25.88
C ASN A 143 13.55 -1.29 24.72
N ASN A 144 14.61 -0.54 25.04
CA ASN A 144 15.70 -0.24 24.10
C ASN A 144 16.79 -1.33 24.17
N THR A 145 16.47 -2.54 23.73
CA THR A 145 17.49 -3.61 23.62
C THR A 145 18.36 -3.35 22.39
N GLU A 146 19.64 -3.10 22.60
CA GLU A 146 20.61 -3.06 21.50
C GLU A 146 20.68 -4.44 20.82
N CYS A 147 20.42 -4.45 19.52
CA CYS A 147 20.48 -5.63 18.68
C CYS A 147 21.67 -5.48 17.72
N THR A 148 22.42 -6.55 17.49
CA THR A 148 23.56 -6.50 16.57
C THR A 148 23.09 -6.34 15.12
N GLU A 149 23.92 -5.76 14.24
CA GLU A 149 23.60 -5.62 12.80
C GLU A 149 23.25 -6.98 12.15
N THR A 150 23.95 -8.05 12.56
CA THR A 150 23.69 -9.41 12.09
C THR A 150 22.30 -9.90 12.49
N GLU A 151 21.87 -9.65 13.73
CA GLU A 151 20.54 -10.02 14.19
C GLU A 151 19.44 -9.22 13.48
N LEU A 152 19.62 -7.91 13.31
CA LEU A 152 18.69 -7.06 12.57
C LEU A 152 18.54 -7.52 11.11
N SER A 153 19.67 -7.85 10.46
CA SER A 153 19.70 -8.43 9.11
C SER A 153 18.96 -9.78 9.04
N ASN A 154 19.14 -10.65 10.03
CA ASN A 154 18.43 -11.93 10.09
C ASN A 154 16.93 -11.74 10.32
N ARG A 155 16.52 -10.79 11.17
CA ARG A 155 15.10 -10.48 11.43
C ARG A 155 14.42 -9.90 10.19
N PHE A 156 15.12 -9.06 9.41
CA PHE A 156 14.64 -8.60 8.11
C PHE A 156 14.35 -9.77 7.17
N LYS A 157 15.32 -10.66 6.96
CA LYS A 157 15.16 -11.85 6.11
C LYS A 157 14.00 -12.74 6.60
N ASN A 158 13.82 -12.87 7.91
CA ASN A 158 12.71 -13.63 8.47
C ASN A 158 11.35 -13.00 8.14
N VAL A 159 11.21 -11.68 8.26
CA VAL A 159 9.95 -10.99 7.89
C VAL A 159 9.68 -11.07 6.40
N GLU A 160 10.72 -10.94 5.57
CA GLU A 160 10.67 -11.11 4.13
C GLU A 160 10.20 -12.53 3.75
N LEU A 161 10.79 -13.57 4.34
CA LEU A 161 10.40 -14.97 4.12
C LEU A 161 9.00 -15.31 4.68
N GLN A 162 8.58 -14.65 5.75
CA GLN A 162 7.26 -14.82 6.37
C GLN A 162 6.21 -13.87 5.77
N ALA A 163 6.53 -13.15 4.69
CA ALA A 163 5.58 -12.27 4.03
C ALA A 163 4.32 -13.06 3.66
N ALA A 164 3.16 -12.53 4.04
CA ALA A 164 1.93 -13.31 4.08
C ALA A 164 1.61 -13.97 2.72
N GLU A 165 1.29 -15.26 2.72
CA GLU A 165 0.96 -15.95 1.47
C GLU A 165 -0.50 -15.67 1.09
N LEU A 166 -0.69 -14.94 -0.01
CA LEU A 166 -2.02 -14.71 -0.56
C LEU A 166 -2.56 -16.01 -1.16
N PRO A 167 -3.87 -16.30 -1.04
CA PRO A 167 -4.47 -17.46 -1.68
C PRO A 167 -4.18 -17.45 -3.18
N ALA A 168 -4.03 -18.62 -3.79
CA ALA A 168 -3.91 -18.73 -5.24
C ALA A 168 -5.11 -18.03 -5.91
N VAL A 169 -4.84 -17.36 -7.03
CA VAL A 169 -5.91 -16.80 -7.86
C VAL A 169 -6.72 -17.99 -8.36
N VAL A 170 -7.96 -18.15 -7.88
CA VAL A 170 -8.92 -19.02 -8.56
C VAL A 170 -9.03 -18.47 -9.97
N PRO A 171 -8.86 -19.28 -11.04
CA PRO A 171 -8.98 -18.80 -12.40
C PRO A 171 -10.32 -18.05 -12.53
N ARG A 172 -10.25 -16.72 -12.68
CA ARG A 172 -11.45 -15.95 -13.00
C ARG A 172 -11.94 -16.43 -14.35
N ASP A 173 -13.25 -16.44 -14.52
CA ASP A 173 -13.91 -16.66 -15.81
C ASP A 173 -13.17 -15.85 -16.91
N PRO A 174 -12.78 -16.44 -18.06
CA PRO A 174 -12.18 -15.70 -19.17
C PRO A 174 -13.00 -14.48 -19.64
N SER A 175 -14.27 -14.35 -19.24
CA SER A 175 -15.05 -13.12 -19.43
C SER A 175 -14.63 -11.93 -18.53
N LEU A 176 -13.79 -12.15 -17.51
CA LEU A 176 -13.17 -11.14 -16.64
C LEU A 176 -11.73 -10.81 -17.08
N GLU A 177 -11.44 -10.99 -18.37
CA GLU A 177 -10.27 -10.42 -19.04
C GLU A 177 -10.18 -8.91 -18.75
N LEU A 178 -8.94 -8.40 -18.77
CA LEU A 178 -8.67 -6.96 -18.77
C LEU A 178 -9.70 -6.28 -19.69
N PRO A 179 -10.55 -5.35 -19.22
CA PRO A 179 -11.56 -4.73 -20.05
C PRO A 179 -10.90 -4.31 -21.35
N GLN A 180 -11.44 -4.72 -22.50
CA GLN A 180 -10.85 -4.44 -23.83
C GLN A 180 -10.56 -2.94 -24.06
N GLN A 181 -11.21 -2.09 -23.27
CA GLN A 181 -10.98 -0.65 -23.20
C GLN A 181 -9.57 -0.29 -22.70
N ILE A 182 -9.00 -1.03 -21.74
CA ILE A 182 -7.69 -0.74 -21.12
C ILE A 182 -6.58 -1.63 -21.68
N GLY A 183 -6.90 -2.82 -22.22
CA GLY A 183 -5.91 -3.72 -22.80
C GLY A 183 -5.01 -3.12 -23.87
N ARG A 184 -5.50 -2.10 -24.60
CA ARG A 184 -4.73 -1.35 -25.59
C ARG A 184 -3.64 -0.42 -25.01
N TYR A 185 -3.66 -0.17 -23.69
CA TYR A 185 -2.71 0.70 -22.99
C TYR A 185 -1.69 -0.10 -22.15
N VAL A 186 -1.67 -1.42 -22.28
CA VAL A 186 -0.83 -2.35 -21.50
C VAL A 186 -0.12 -3.33 -22.44
N ASP A 187 1.22 -3.37 -22.43
CA ASP A 187 1.97 -4.26 -23.33
C ASP A 187 2.01 -5.72 -22.84
N ASP A 188 2.19 -5.95 -21.54
CA ASP A 188 2.19 -7.29 -20.91
C ASP A 188 1.17 -7.33 -19.77
N PRO A 189 -0.06 -7.81 -20.02
CA PRO A 189 -1.11 -7.88 -19.00
C PRO A 189 -0.87 -8.97 -17.96
N ASN A 190 0.00 -9.94 -18.24
CA ASN A 190 0.28 -11.08 -17.35
C ASN A 190 1.41 -10.77 -16.36
N PHE A 191 2.16 -9.71 -16.58
CA PHE A 191 3.17 -9.24 -15.65
C PHE A 191 2.56 -8.87 -14.29
N THR A 192 3.12 -9.39 -13.22
CA THR A 192 2.54 -9.25 -11.88
C THR A 192 3.62 -9.23 -10.80
N TYR A 193 3.27 -8.69 -9.62
CA TYR A 193 4.13 -8.78 -8.45
C TYR A 193 4.57 -10.22 -8.21
N GLN A 194 5.88 -10.40 -8.08
CA GLN A 194 6.51 -11.64 -7.60
C GLN A 194 7.19 -11.33 -6.28
N ASP A 195 6.93 -12.19 -5.29
CA ASP A 195 7.47 -12.04 -3.95
C ASP A 195 8.99 -11.95 -3.98
N PHE A 196 9.54 -10.91 -3.35
CA PHE A 196 10.98 -10.65 -3.33
C PHE A 196 11.73 -11.81 -2.68
N ALA A 197 11.12 -12.42 -1.65
CA ALA A 197 11.64 -13.59 -0.96
C ALA A 197 11.75 -14.84 -1.86
N LYS A 198 10.92 -14.92 -2.91
CA LYS A 198 10.81 -16.10 -3.79
C LYS A 198 11.67 -16.00 -5.05
N ARG A 199 12.43 -14.91 -5.25
CA ARG A 199 13.22 -14.69 -6.48
C ARG A 199 14.43 -15.63 -6.68
N GLY A 200 14.77 -16.47 -5.70
CA GLY A 200 15.89 -17.42 -5.82
C GLY A 200 17.26 -16.74 -5.86
N ALA A 201 18.32 -17.45 -5.46
CA ALA A 201 19.66 -16.89 -5.24
C ALA A 201 20.31 -16.23 -6.49
N GLU A 202 19.93 -16.63 -7.70
CA GLU A 202 20.52 -16.13 -8.95
C GLU A 202 19.90 -14.81 -9.46
N ASN A 203 18.75 -14.40 -8.93
CA ASN A 203 18.02 -13.18 -9.36
C ASN A 203 17.73 -12.21 -8.21
N ILE A 204 18.36 -12.36 -7.04
CA ILE A 204 18.20 -11.43 -5.91
C ILE A 204 18.78 -10.07 -6.33
N PRO A 205 17.96 -9.00 -6.49
CA PRO A 205 18.51 -7.67 -6.34
C PRO A 205 19.11 -7.61 -4.94
N GLN A 206 20.40 -7.26 -4.83
CA GLN A 206 21.01 -6.95 -3.53
C GLN A 206 20.02 -6.13 -2.70
N THR A 207 19.70 -6.61 -1.48
CA THR A 207 18.81 -5.93 -0.54
C THR A 207 19.05 -4.43 -0.60
N PHE A 208 18.01 -3.65 -0.86
CA PHE A 208 18.15 -2.20 -0.94
C PHE A 208 18.32 -1.69 0.49
N ARG A 209 19.54 -1.35 0.90
CA ARG A 209 19.77 -0.69 2.19
C ARG A 209 19.41 0.78 2.04
N ILE A 210 18.60 1.31 2.95
CA ILE A 210 18.23 2.72 2.92
C ILE A 210 19.45 3.63 3.09
N GLN A 211 20.50 3.15 3.78
CA GLN A 211 21.78 3.83 3.96
C GLN A 211 22.53 4.04 2.63
N ASP A 212 22.33 3.15 1.65
CA ASP A 212 22.99 3.27 0.34
C ASP A 212 22.29 4.32 -0.55
N TYR A 213 20.99 4.53 -0.35
CA TYR A 213 20.19 5.51 -1.08
C TYR A 213 18.88 5.83 -0.32
N SER A 214 18.86 6.91 0.47
CA SER A 214 17.67 7.37 1.21
C SER A 214 16.92 8.49 0.48
N TRP A 215 15.67 8.72 0.87
CA TRP A 215 14.90 9.87 0.39
C TRP A 215 15.56 11.19 0.83
N ASP A 216 15.88 11.30 2.12
CA ASP A 216 16.41 12.54 2.72
C ASP A 216 17.80 12.92 2.16
N ASP A 217 18.69 11.95 1.95
CA ASP A 217 20.05 12.25 1.50
C ASP A 217 20.17 12.34 -0.03
N HIS A 218 19.35 11.59 -0.77
CA HIS A 218 19.52 11.42 -2.22
C HIS A 218 18.26 11.75 -3.03
N GLY A 219 17.14 11.10 -2.72
CA GLY A 219 15.92 11.18 -3.53
C GLY A 219 15.37 12.60 -3.66
N PHE A 220 15.25 13.31 -2.54
CA PHE A 220 14.74 14.67 -2.46
C PHE A 220 15.55 15.67 -3.30
N SER A 221 16.88 15.63 -3.17
CA SER A 221 17.76 16.55 -3.90
C SER A 221 17.77 16.25 -5.40
N LEU A 222 17.75 14.97 -5.78
CA LEU A 222 17.71 14.55 -7.17
C LEU A 222 16.41 14.98 -7.87
N ILE A 223 15.26 14.76 -7.23
CA ILE A 223 13.98 15.11 -7.83
C ILE A 223 13.84 16.63 -7.98
N ASN A 224 14.21 17.43 -6.98
CA ASN A 224 14.15 18.89 -7.08
C ASN A 224 15.08 19.45 -8.17
N ARG A 225 16.20 18.77 -8.44
CA ARG A 225 17.11 19.14 -9.53
C ARG A 225 16.55 18.85 -10.92
N LEU A 226 15.75 17.80 -11.07
CA LEU A 226 15.24 17.34 -12.37
C LEU A 226 13.79 17.77 -12.63
N TYR A 227 13.00 17.95 -11.58
CA TYR A 227 11.61 18.39 -11.60
C TYR A 227 11.39 19.35 -10.42
N ASN A 228 11.63 20.64 -10.69
CA ASN A 228 11.65 21.68 -9.66
C ASN A 228 10.33 21.73 -8.87
N ASP A 229 10.44 22.11 -7.60
CA ASP A 229 9.37 22.25 -6.60
C ASP A 229 8.64 20.95 -6.18
N VAL A 230 8.65 19.91 -7.01
CA VAL A 230 7.93 18.65 -6.74
C VAL A 230 8.52 17.85 -5.59
N GLY A 231 9.83 17.97 -5.34
CA GLY A 231 10.45 17.34 -4.18
C GLY A 231 9.88 17.85 -2.87
N PHE A 232 9.53 19.13 -2.75
CA PHE A 232 8.90 19.68 -1.54
C PHE A 232 7.51 19.08 -1.31
N TYR A 233 6.67 19.03 -2.35
CA TYR A 233 5.32 18.45 -2.22
C TYR A 233 5.36 16.95 -1.89
N LEU A 234 6.31 16.20 -2.45
CA LEU A 234 6.49 14.79 -2.13
C LEU A 234 7.02 14.59 -0.71
N ASP A 235 7.99 15.40 -0.28
CA ASP A 235 8.55 15.33 1.07
C ASP A 235 7.49 15.64 2.13
N ASP A 236 6.74 16.73 1.95
CA ASP A 236 5.62 17.10 2.83
C ASP A 236 4.58 15.98 2.89
N LYS A 237 4.24 15.38 1.75
CA LYS A 237 3.27 14.28 1.66
C LYS A 237 3.76 13.04 2.41
N PHE A 238 5.02 12.63 2.22
CA PHE A 238 5.60 11.48 2.92
C PHE A 238 5.71 11.73 4.43
N ARG A 239 6.21 12.90 4.83
CA ARG A 239 6.35 13.28 6.24
C ARG A 239 4.99 13.38 6.93
N LEU A 240 3.99 13.97 6.27
CA LEU A 240 2.64 14.07 6.80
C LEU A 240 2.04 12.68 7.02
N ALA A 241 2.04 11.81 6.01
CA ALA A 241 1.46 10.48 6.15
C ALA A 241 2.20 9.61 7.16
N TYR A 242 3.54 9.70 7.22
CA TYR A 242 4.34 8.95 8.19
C TYR A 242 4.08 9.41 9.63
N ASN A 243 3.97 10.73 9.87
CA ASN A 243 3.84 11.31 11.20
C ASN A 243 2.41 11.53 11.68
N LEU A 244 1.41 11.45 10.79
CA LEU A 244 0.01 11.67 11.13
C LEU A 244 -0.39 10.79 12.33
N THR A 245 -0.91 11.43 13.37
CA THR A 245 -1.43 10.74 14.54
C THR A 245 -2.45 11.64 15.23
N TYR A 246 -3.54 11.03 15.67
CA TYR A 246 -4.52 11.67 16.55
C TYR A 246 -4.29 11.27 18.01
N TYR A 247 -3.20 10.54 18.30
CA TYR A 247 -2.95 9.88 19.58
C TYR A 247 -4.12 8.99 20.03
N THR A 248 -4.76 8.32 19.07
CA THR A 248 -5.87 7.40 19.29
C THR A 248 -5.64 6.04 18.66
N ILE A 249 -6.25 5.01 19.23
CA ILE A 249 -6.42 3.69 18.60
C ILE A 249 -7.74 3.05 19.05
N ALA A 250 -8.63 2.69 18.11
CA ALA A 250 -9.95 2.13 18.38
C ALA A 250 -10.78 2.96 19.39
N GLY A 251 -10.74 4.28 19.26
CA GLY A 251 -11.43 5.22 20.15
C GLY A 251 -10.78 5.43 21.52
N ARG A 252 -9.70 4.70 21.87
CA ARG A 252 -8.90 4.99 23.07
C ARG A 252 -7.99 6.18 22.80
N THR A 253 -7.94 7.17 23.70
CA THR A 253 -7.16 8.41 23.54
C THR A 253 -5.83 8.37 24.31
N ASN A 254 -4.94 9.32 24.03
CA ASN A 254 -3.62 9.46 24.66
C ASN A 254 -2.73 8.23 24.46
N VAL A 255 -2.81 7.63 23.27
CA VAL A 255 -2.00 6.47 22.89
C VAL A 255 -0.98 6.90 21.85
N ASP A 256 0.32 6.70 22.15
CA ASP A 256 1.34 6.84 21.12
C ASP A 256 1.33 5.62 20.20
N THR A 257 0.99 5.86 18.93
CA THR A 257 0.90 4.85 17.87
C THR A 257 2.15 4.81 16.98
N SER A 258 3.19 5.58 17.32
CA SER A 258 4.43 5.69 16.53
C SER A 258 5.05 4.34 16.17
N LYS A 259 5.14 3.41 17.14
CA LYS A 259 5.62 2.03 16.92
C LYS A 259 4.76 1.27 15.90
N PHE A 260 3.44 1.35 16.02
CA PHE A 260 2.52 0.66 15.09
C PHE A 260 2.59 1.24 13.68
N ARG A 261 2.59 2.56 13.55
CA ARG A 261 2.75 3.25 12.26
C ARG A 261 4.09 2.91 11.60
N ARG A 262 5.21 2.98 12.35
CA ARG A 262 6.53 2.58 11.86
C ARG A 262 6.57 1.13 11.40
N ALA A 263 5.91 0.22 12.13
CA ALA A 263 5.81 -1.18 11.74
C ALA A 263 5.03 -1.38 10.42
N ILE A 264 3.93 -0.66 10.19
CA ILE A 264 3.20 -0.67 8.93
C ILE A 264 4.11 -0.20 7.78
N TRP A 265 4.73 0.98 7.94
CA TRP A 265 5.59 1.57 6.92
C TRP A 265 6.76 0.66 6.54
N ASN A 266 7.47 0.14 7.54
CA ASN A 266 8.63 -0.71 7.34
C ASN A 266 8.25 -2.10 6.82
N TYR A 267 7.07 -2.62 7.16
CA TYR A 267 6.57 -3.85 6.55
C TYR A 267 6.32 -3.67 5.05
N ILE A 268 5.70 -2.55 4.65
CA ILE A 268 5.46 -2.24 3.23
C ILE A 268 6.77 -2.13 2.48
N GLN A 269 7.72 -1.34 2.99
CA GLN A 269 9.03 -1.18 2.35
C GLN A 269 9.83 -2.51 2.30
N CYS A 270 9.73 -3.35 3.33
CA CYS A 270 10.32 -4.68 3.34
C CYS A 270 9.74 -5.60 2.26
N MET A 271 8.43 -5.54 1.97
CA MET A 271 7.84 -6.30 0.85
C MET A 271 8.41 -5.89 -0.52
N TYR A 272 8.97 -4.68 -0.62
CA TYR A 272 9.67 -4.19 -1.80
C TYR A 272 11.19 -4.41 -1.74
N GLY A 273 11.71 -5.07 -0.70
CA GLY A 273 13.13 -5.38 -0.55
C GLY A 273 13.99 -4.24 0.01
N ILE A 274 13.35 -3.20 0.57
CA ILE A 274 14.02 -2.07 1.23
C ILE A 274 14.21 -2.38 2.71
N ARG A 275 15.45 -2.24 3.19
CA ARG A 275 15.85 -2.51 4.57
C ARG A 275 16.34 -1.24 5.25
N TYR A 276 15.89 -1.07 6.49
CA TYR A 276 16.36 -0.05 7.44
C TYR A 276 17.28 -0.74 8.44
N ASP A 277 18.59 -0.47 8.38
CA ASP A 277 19.56 -1.18 9.23
C ASP A 277 19.43 -0.89 10.73
N ASP A 278 18.79 0.21 11.12
CA ASP A 278 18.55 0.61 12.50
C ASP A 278 17.20 0.11 13.06
N TYR A 279 16.42 -0.62 12.26
CA TYR A 279 15.08 -1.04 12.63
C TYR A 279 15.00 -2.53 12.98
N ASP A 280 14.42 -2.82 14.14
CA ASP A 280 14.10 -4.18 14.55
C ASP A 280 12.84 -4.71 13.84
N TYR A 281 13.05 -5.47 12.76
CA TYR A 281 11.97 -6.13 12.04
C TYR A 281 11.18 -7.16 12.88
N GLY A 282 11.69 -7.56 14.05
CA GLY A 282 10.91 -8.32 15.03
C GLY A 282 9.68 -7.57 15.56
N GLU A 283 9.69 -6.23 15.53
CA GLU A 283 8.53 -5.40 15.89
C GLU A 283 7.34 -5.63 14.93
N VAL A 284 7.59 -5.90 13.64
CA VAL A 284 6.54 -6.17 12.64
C VAL A 284 5.70 -7.39 13.03
N ASN A 285 6.34 -8.45 13.50
CA ASN A 285 5.66 -9.67 13.93
C ASN A 285 4.91 -9.51 15.25
N GLN A 286 5.33 -8.56 16.10
CA GLN A 286 4.67 -8.28 17.37
C GLN A 286 3.46 -7.35 17.19
N LEU A 287 3.53 -6.41 16.25
CA LEU A 287 2.54 -5.34 16.09
C LEU A 287 1.54 -5.57 14.96
N LEU A 288 1.91 -6.27 13.89
CA LEU A 288 1.02 -6.53 12.76
C LEU A 288 0.57 -8.00 12.77
N ASP A 289 -0.73 -8.20 12.97
CA ASP A 289 -1.31 -9.53 12.88
C ASP A 289 -1.38 -10.04 11.43
N ARG A 290 -1.76 -11.31 11.28
CA ARG A 290 -1.78 -11.94 9.96
C ARG A 290 -2.81 -11.30 9.02
N ALA A 291 -3.98 -10.92 9.53
CA ALA A 291 -5.05 -10.33 8.73
C ALA A 291 -4.61 -8.97 8.15
N LEU A 292 -4.03 -8.12 8.99
CA LEU A 292 -3.48 -6.83 8.56
C LEU A 292 -2.36 -6.99 7.54
N LYS A 293 -1.43 -7.93 7.76
CA LYS A 293 -0.35 -8.21 6.79
C LYS A 293 -0.89 -8.66 5.43
N MET A 294 -1.88 -9.55 5.43
CA MET A 294 -2.54 -10.03 4.22
C MET A 294 -3.24 -8.90 3.47
N PHE A 295 -3.95 -8.03 4.19
CA PHE A 295 -4.60 -6.86 3.62
C PHE A 295 -3.59 -5.86 3.04
N ILE A 296 -2.55 -5.50 3.79
CA ILE A 296 -1.48 -4.63 3.31
C ILE A 296 -0.84 -5.21 2.04
N LYS A 297 -0.47 -6.51 2.03
CA LYS A 297 0.12 -7.16 0.86
C LYS A 297 -0.83 -7.19 -0.33
N THR A 298 -2.12 -7.43 -0.09
CA THR A 298 -3.13 -7.38 -1.16
C THR A 298 -3.25 -5.96 -1.70
N ALA A 299 -3.34 -4.94 -0.84
CA ALA A 299 -3.42 -3.54 -1.26
C ALA A 299 -2.19 -3.05 -2.04
N CYS A 300 -0.99 -3.46 -1.64
CA CYS A 300 0.24 -3.08 -2.33
C CYS A 300 0.44 -3.80 -3.66
N CYS A 301 0.15 -5.10 -3.71
CA CYS A 301 0.62 -5.96 -4.79
C CYS A 301 -0.49 -6.45 -5.74
N PHE A 302 -1.73 -6.54 -5.24
CA PHE A 302 -2.89 -7.02 -5.99
C PHE A 302 -4.21 -6.32 -5.56
N PRO A 303 -4.28 -4.99 -5.52
CA PRO A 303 -5.42 -4.28 -4.93
C PRO A 303 -6.75 -4.57 -5.64
N GLU A 304 -6.74 -5.01 -6.90
CA GLU A 304 -7.92 -5.50 -7.62
C GLU A 304 -8.55 -6.78 -7.03
N ARG A 305 -7.89 -7.38 -6.04
CA ARG A 305 -8.37 -8.55 -5.29
C ARG A 305 -8.99 -8.19 -3.94
N ILE A 306 -8.91 -6.93 -3.51
CA ILE A 306 -9.50 -6.52 -2.24
C ILE A 306 -11.01 -6.69 -2.32
N THR A 307 -11.56 -7.34 -1.30
CA THR A 307 -12.99 -7.46 -1.07
C THR A 307 -13.42 -6.64 0.14
N LYS A 308 -14.72 -6.38 0.24
CA LYS A 308 -15.30 -5.78 1.46
C LYS A 308 -14.99 -6.61 2.71
N THR A 309 -15.02 -7.93 2.59
CA THR A 309 -14.68 -8.85 3.69
C THR A 309 -13.24 -8.66 4.17
N ASP A 310 -12.29 -8.43 3.26
CA ASP A 310 -10.90 -8.15 3.63
C ASP A 310 -10.82 -6.85 4.44
N TYR A 311 -11.49 -5.78 4.00
CA TYR A 311 -11.55 -4.50 4.72
C TYR A 311 -12.25 -4.61 6.10
N ASP A 312 -13.35 -5.36 6.17
CA ASP A 312 -14.13 -5.51 7.41
C ASP A 312 -13.40 -6.38 8.45
N SER A 313 -12.69 -7.42 8.00
CA SER A 313 -11.97 -8.37 8.86
C SER A 313 -10.66 -7.84 9.47
N VAL A 314 -10.06 -6.80 8.87
CA VAL A 314 -8.80 -6.23 9.37
C VAL A 314 -9.10 -5.27 10.49
N LEU A 315 -8.45 -5.51 11.65
CA LEU A 315 -8.48 -4.63 12.80
C LEU A 315 -9.92 -4.22 13.15
N VAL A 316 -10.75 -5.22 13.47
CA VAL A 316 -12.21 -5.10 13.65
C VAL A 316 -12.60 -3.99 14.64
N GLU A 317 -11.79 -3.77 15.68
CA GLU A 317 -12.02 -2.73 16.68
C GLU A 317 -11.68 -1.30 16.19
N LEU A 318 -10.93 -1.13 15.10
CA LEU A 318 -10.57 0.19 14.59
C LEU A 318 -11.76 0.90 13.95
N GLN A 319 -11.81 2.21 14.16
CA GLN A 319 -12.74 3.11 13.49
C GLN A 319 -12.43 3.17 11.99
N HIS A 320 -13.44 3.47 11.16
CA HIS A 320 -13.23 3.61 9.72
C HIS A 320 -12.19 4.69 9.37
N SER A 321 -12.12 5.79 10.13
CA SER A 321 -11.08 6.82 9.95
C SER A 321 -9.67 6.26 10.16
N GLU A 322 -9.49 5.32 11.09
CA GLU A 322 -8.22 4.66 11.38
C GLU A 322 -7.87 3.64 10.28
N LYS A 323 -8.87 2.94 9.72
CA LYS A 323 -8.67 2.08 8.53
C LYS A 323 -8.24 2.90 7.30
N VAL A 324 -8.87 4.06 7.07
CA VAL A 324 -8.46 5.00 6.02
C VAL A 324 -7.05 5.52 6.26
N HIS A 325 -6.68 5.78 7.52
CA HIS A 325 -5.31 6.18 7.87
C HIS A 325 -4.28 5.08 7.53
N VAL A 326 -4.58 3.80 7.79
CA VAL A 326 -3.72 2.69 7.32
C VAL A 326 -3.59 2.70 5.79
N ASN A 327 -4.67 2.97 5.05
CA ASN A 327 -4.62 3.08 3.60
C ASN A 327 -3.77 4.26 3.09
N LEU A 328 -3.75 5.40 3.81
CA LEU A 328 -2.82 6.50 3.52
C LEU A 328 -1.37 6.05 3.70
N MET A 329 -1.06 5.29 4.76
CA MET A 329 0.28 4.74 4.95
C MET A 329 0.67 3.76 3.85
N ILE A 330 -0.26 2.89 3.41
CA ILE A 330 -0.07 1.97 2.29
C ILE A 330 0.29 2.73 1.02
N MET A 331 -0.51 3.73 0.66
CA MET A 331 -0.32 4.56 -0.52
C MET A 331 1.06 5.22 -0.50
N GLU A 332 1.40 5.90 0.59
CA GLU A 332 2.60 6.73 0.65
C GLU A 332 3.90 5.92 0.80
N ALA A 333 3.89 4.83 1.58
CA ALA A 333 5.05 3.94 1.68
C ALA A 333 5.36 3.23 0.36
N ARG A 334 4.31 2.80 -0.38
CA ARG A 334 4.45 2.24 -1.73
C ARG A 334 5.01 3.27 -2.70
N ASN A 335 4.45 4.49 -2.71
CA ASN A 335 4.89 5.57 -3.58
C ASN A 335 6.38 5.88 -3.35
N GLN A 336 6.79 6.05 -2.09
CA GLN A 336 8.18 6.31 -1.75
C GLN A 336 9.10 5.16 -2.19
N ALA A 337 8.72 3.90 -1.97
CA ALA A 337 9.51 2.76 -2.41
C ALA A 337 9.72 2.75 -3.94
N GLU A 338 8.66 2.97 -4.72
CA GLU A 338 8.73 3.07 -6.18
C GLU A 338 9.69 4.16 -6.64
N LEU A 339 9.58 5.35 -6.04
CA LEU A 339 10.46 6.47 -6.36
C LEU A 339 11.92 6.20 -5.99
N LEU A 340 12.20 5.59 -4.83
CA LEU A 340 13.57 5.29 -4.41
C LEU A 340 14.29 4.39 -5.40
N TYR A 341 13.63 3.33 -5.88
CA TYR A 341 14.21 2.48 -6.93
C TYR A 341 14.45 3.24 -8.22
N ALA A 342 13.46 3.98 -8.74
CA ALA A 342 13.61 4.74 -9.97
C ALA A 342 14.73 5.80 -9.88
N LEU A 343 14.71 6.60 -8.82
CA LEU A 343 15.63 7.71 -8.61
C LEU A 343 17.06 7.22 -8.39
N ARG A 344 17.26 6.08 -7.73
CA ARG A 344 18.58 5.46 -7.61
C ARG A 344 19.15 5.09 -8.98
N GLU A 345 18.34 4.51 -9.85
CA GLU A 345 18.80 4.14 -11.20
C GLU A 345 19.02 5.37 -12.09
N ILE A 346 18.23 6.44 -11.91
CA ILE A 346 18.50 7.75 -12.55
C ILE A 346 19.83 8.31 -12.06
N MET A 347 20.09 8.30 -10.74
CA MET A 347 21.37 8.77 -10.20
C MET A 347 22.55 8.00 -10.82
N ARG A 348 22.45 6.67 -10.88
CA ARG A 348 23.46 5.80 -11.52
C ARG A 348 23.63 6.04 -13.01
N TYR A 349 22.61 6.52 -13.71
CA TYR A 349 22.71 6.88 -15.12
C TYR A 349 23.41 8.24 -15.32
N MET A 350 23.28 9.15 -14.35
CA MET A 350 23.87 10.49 -14.41
C MET A 350 25.34 10.53 -14.00
N THR A 351 25.78 9.55 -13.21
CA THR A 351 27.18 9.33 -12.77
C THR A 351 27.85 8.31 -13.66
#